data_AF-A0A2S1T084-F1
#
_entry.id   AF-A0A2S1T084-F1
#
_cell.length_a   1.000
_cell.length_b   1.000
_cell.length_c   1.000
_cell.angle_alpha   90.00
_cell.angle_beta   90.00
_cell.angle_gamma   90.00
#
_symmetry.space_group_name_H-M   'P 1'
#
loop_
_entity.id
_entity.type
_entity.pdbx_description
1 polymer ?
#
loop_
_entity_poly.entity_id
_entity_poly.type
_entity_poly.pdbx_seq_one_letter_code
_entity_poly.pdbx_strand_id
1 'polypeptide(L)'
;MAGAVEVEVGGRTVRVSNPDKIYFPERGYTKLDMVQYYLAVGDGITRALRDRPTTLERYPDGVTGESFFQKRAPKNLPEWIPTAHITFPSGRSADEMCPTEPAAVAWAANLGAVTFHPWPVRREDTDHPDELRIDLDPQPGTDYADAVRAAHELRDVLDGAGLRGWPKTSGGRGLHVFVPIEPRWTFTQVRRAAIACGRQLERRMPDHVTIKWWKEERGARIFVDYNQTARDRTIASAYSVRPRPHAPVSAPLRWEEIDEAVPEDFDIVTMRTRYAEAGDVHADMDDHRFGLEGLLELARRDEAEHGLGDLPYPPEYPKMPGEPKRVQPSRAKKDAPSGRTAKRTGPGPGKARDGSGEGAPGQTGPGGHDGTG
;
A
#
# COMPACT_ATOMS: atom_id res chain seq x y z
N MET A 1 -33.49 -5.78 -14.49
CA MET A 1 -32.55 -4.92 -13.75
C MET A 1 -33.38 -3.88 -13.03
N ALA A 2 -33.31 -3.79 -11.71
CA ALA A 2 -33.99 -2.71 -11.00
C ALA A 2 -33.50 -1.35 -11.51
N GLY A 3 -34.37 -0.35 -11.42
CA GLY A 3 -34.01 1.05 -11.70
C GLY A 3 -32.91 1.53 -10.75
N ALA A 4 -32.38 2.73 -11.02
CA ALA A 4 -31.51 3.36 -10.05
C ALA A 4 -32.25 3.60 -8.73
N VAL A 5 -31.55 3.50 -7.60
CA VAL A 5 -32.09 3.82 -6.27
C VAL A 5 -31.45 5.09 -5.76
N GLU A 6 -32.18 5.86 -4.98
CA GLU A 6 -31.69 7.07 -4.31
C GLU A 6 -31.46 6.76 -2.83
N VAL A 7 -30.33 7.21 -2.30
CA VAL A 7 -29.97 7.02 -0.90
C VAL A 7 -29.71 8.37 -0.26
N GLU A 8 -30.41 8.64 0.83
CA GLU A 8 -30.26 9.85 1.64
C GLU A 8 -29.15 9.67 2.67
N VAL A 9 -28.17 10.57 2.68
CA VAL A 9 -27.02 10.52 3.60
C VAL A 9 -26.52 11.92 3.89
N GLY A 10 -26.51 12.33 5.16
CA GLY A 10 -26.01 13.64 5.57
C GLY A 10 -26.69 14.84 4.88
N GLY A 11 -27.98 14.72 4.54
CA GLY A 11 -28.72 15.74 3.80
C GLY A 11 -28.42 15.78 2.29
N ARG A 12 -27.74 14.77 1.76
CA ARG A 12 -27.49 14.57 0.33
C ARG A 12 -28.28 13.38 -0.19
N THR A 13 -28.86 13.55 -1.37
CA THR A 13 -29.38 12.44 -2.18
C THR A 13 -28.28 11.91 -3.10
N VAL A 14 -27.90 10.64 -2.93
CA VAL A 14 -26.92 9.95 -3.80
C VAL A 14 -27.63 8.89 -4.63
N ARG A 15 -27.57 9.03 -5.96
CA ARG A 15 -28.12 8.05 -6.90
C ARG A 15 -27.17 6.86 -7.09
N VAL A 16 -27.64 5.65 -6.78
CA VAL A 16 -26.94 4.39 -7.04
C VAL A 16 -27.50 3.72 -8.29
N SER A 17 -26.63 3.52 -9.28
CA SER A 17 -26.97 2.92 -10.57
C SER A 17 -26.59 1.44 -10.63
N ASN A 18 -27.42 0.63 -11.29
CA ASN A 18 -27.26 -0.82 -11.36
C ASN A 18 -27.09 -1.45 -9.97
N PRO A 19 -28.06 -1.24 -9.05
CA PRO A 19 -27.93 -1.66 -7.65
C PRO A 19 -27.72 -3.17 -7.53
N ASP A 20 -28.41 -3.97 -8.35
CA ASP A 20 -28.37 -5.44 -8.32
C ASP A 20 -27.11 -6.04 -8.99
N LYS A 21 -26.21 -5.20 -9.54
CA LYS A 21 -25.00 -5.70 -10.20
C LYS A 21 -24.14 -6.44 -9.18
N ILE A 22 -23.86 -7.71 -9.43
CA ILE A 22 -23.00 -8.54 -8.59
C ILE A 22 -21.57 -8.00 -8.63
N TYR A 23 -21.05 -7.61 -7.46
CA TYR A 23 -19.67 -7.16 -7.30
C TYR A 23 -18.78 -8.26 -6.72
N PHE A 24 -19.34 -9.13 -5.85
CA PHE A 24 -18.62 -10.24 -5.24
C PHE A 24 -19.39 -11.55 -5.49
N PRO A 25 -19.09 -12.26 -6.60
CA PRO A 25 -19.86 -13.43 -7.02
C PRO A 25 -19.91 -14.57 -6.00
N GLU A 26 -18.82 -14.81 -5.27
CA GLU A 26 -18.73 -15.93 -4.31
C GLU A 26 -19.74 -15.79 -3.16
N ARG A 27 -19.95 -14.56 -2.69
CA ARG A 27 -20.92 -14.26 -1.61
C ARG A 27 -22.25 -13.72 -2.14
N GLY A 28 -22.35 -13.47 -3.45
CA GLY A 28 -23.51 -12.86 -4.09
C GLY A 28 -23.72 -11.39 -3.75
N TYR A 29 -22.72 -10.68 -3.18
CA TYR A 29 -22.89 -9.28 -2.81
C TYR A 29 -22.98 -8.38 -4.04
N THR A 30 -23.98 -7.51 -4.02
CA THR A 30 -24.27 -6.53 -5.05
C THR A 30 -23.52 -5.23 -4.85
N LYS A 31 -23.55 -4.34 -5.84
CA LYS A 31 -23.09 -2.97 -5.70
C LYS A 31 -23.85 -2.25 -4.57
N LEU A 32 -25.16 -2.45 -4.48
CA LEU A 32 -25.95 -1.81 -3.44
C LEU A 32 -25.53 -2.27 -2.04
N ASP A 33 -25.24 -3.56 -1.85
CA ASP A 33 -24.73 -4.07 -0.57
C ASP A 33 -23.44 -3.38 -0.15
N MET A 34 -22.50 -3.18 -1.08
CA MET A 34 -21.25 -2.45 -0.82
C MET A 34 -21.50 -0.98 -0.48
N VAL A 35 -22.41 -0.30 -1.18
CA VAL A 35 -22.77 1.09 -0.86
C VAL A 35 -23.40 1.18 0.52
N GLN A 36 -24.34 0.28 0.85
CA GLN A 36 -24.99 0.22 2.16
C GLN A 36 -24.00 -0.09 3.29
N TYR A 37 -23.01 -0.94 3.05
CA TYR A 37 -21.92 -1.16 3.98
C TYR A 37 -21.17 0.14 4.29
N TYR A 38 -20.74 0.88 3.26
CA TYR A 38 -20.01 2.13 3.47
C TYR A 38 -20.83 3.19 4.21
N LEU A 39 -22.14 3.24 3.97
CA LEU A 39 -23.04 4.12 4.70
C LEU A 39 -23.17 3.71 6.17
N ALA A 40 -23.22 2.40 6.45
CA ALA A 40 -23.34 1.91 7.81
C ALA A 40 -22.08 2.19 8.67
N VAL A 41 -20.89 2.22 8.05
CA VAL A 41 -19.63 2.63 8.70
C VAL A 41 -19.28 4.10 8.45
N GLY A 42 -20.27 4.91 8.03
CA GLY A 42 -20.09 6.23 7.42
C GLY A 42 -19.16 7.16 8.20
N ASP A 43 -19.33 7.27 9.51
CA ASP A 43 -18.50 8.17 10.32
C ASP A 43 -17.03 7.68 10.40
N GLY A 44 -16.82 6.38 10.59
CA GLY A 44 -15.49 5.77 10.68
C GLY A 44 -14.72 5.81 9.36
N ILE A 45 -15.35 5.46 8.23
CA ILE A 45 -14.71 5.60 6.91
C ILE A 45 -14.45 7.07 6.59
N THR A 46 -15.37 7.98 6.97
CA THR A 46 -15.16 9.41 6.75
C THR A 46 -13.98 9.92 7.57
N ARG A 47 -13.84 9.56 8.87
CA ARG A 47 -12.65 9.91 9.67
C ARG A 47 -11.37 9.46 8.96
N ALA A 48 -11.33 8.22 8.46
CA ALA A 48 -10.17 7.67 7.79
C ALA A 48 -9.79 8.37 6.47
N LEU A 49 -10.75 9.07 5.84
CA LEU A 49 -10.58 9.75 4.55
C LEU A 49 -10.64 11.28 4.65
N ARG A 50 -11.01 11.82 5.82
CA ARG A 50 -11.42 13.22 6.00
C ARG A 50 -10.31 14.17 5.59
N ASP A 51 -10.61 14.98 4.59
CA ASP A 51 -9.69 15.98 4.04
C ASP A 51 -8.39 15.38 3.49
N ARG A 52 -8.37 14.07 3.20
CA ARG A 52 -7.24 13.38 2.59
C ARG A 52 -7.47 13.23 1.08
N PRO A 53 -6.53 13.68 0.22
CA PRO A 53 -6.54 13.27 -1.17
C PRO A 53 -6.56 11.73 -1.21
N THR A 54 -7.40 11.17 -2.06
CA THR A 54 -7.70 9.74 -2.03
C THR A 54 -7.72 9.16 -3.44
N THR A 55 -6.83 8.20 -3.66
CA THR A 55 -6.85 7.37 -4.86
C THR A 55 -7.94 6.31 -4.75
N LEU A 56 -8.75 6.17 -5.79
CA LEU A 56 -9.85 5.20 -5.84
C LEU A 56 -9.43 3.94 -6.61
N GLU A 57 -9.55 2.76 -6.01
CA GLU A 57 -9.39 1.49 -6.73
C GLU A 57 -10.76 1.00 -7.19
N ARG A 58 -10.99 1.08 -8.50
CA ARG A 58 -12.33 0.91 -9.09
C ARG A 58 -12.47 -0.42 -9.82
N TYR A 59 -13.63 -1.06 -9.62
CA TYR A 59 -14.09 -2.29 -10.26
C TYR A 59 -15.52 -2.09 -10.81
N PRO A 60 -15.70 -1.38 -11.94
CA PRO A 60 -17.03 -1.03 -12.46
C PRO A 60 -17.96 -2.23 -12.70
N ASP A 61 -17.36 -3.38 -13.00
CA ASP A 61 -18.01 -4.65 -13.33
C ASP A 61 -17.80 -5.75 -12.28
N GLY A 62 -17.44 -5.37 -11.05
CA GLY A 62 -17.19 -6.29 -9.94
C GLY A 62 -15.76 -6.81 -9.88
N VAL A 63 -15.41 -7.50 -8.78
CA VAL A 63 -14.01 -7.80 -8.42
C VAL A 63 -13.32 -8.82 -9.33
N THR A 64 -14.09 -9.53 -10.16
CA THR A 64 -13.58 -10.45 -11.19
C THR A 64 -13.38 -9.78 -12.55
N GLY A 65 -13.82 -8.53 -12.71
CA GLY A 65 -13.67 -7.74 -13.94
C GLY A 65 -12.38 -6.92 -13.97
N GLU A 66 -12.30 -6.01 -14.94
CA GLU A 66 -11.19 -5.07 -15.03
C GLU A 66 -11.18 -4.09 -13.85
N SER A 67 -9.98 -3.69 -13.46
CA SER A 67 -9.75 -2.75 -12.38
C SER A 67 -8.79 -1.65 -12.78
N PHE A 68 -8.91 -0.50 -12.13
CA PHE A 68 -7.95 0.59 -12.29
C PHE A 68 -7.87 1.48 -11.06
N PHE A 69 -6.70 2.08 -10.87
CA PHE A 69 -6.46 3.11 -9.87
C PHE A 69 -6.73 4.48 -10.48
N GLN A 70 -7.67 5.21 -9.91
CA GLN A 70 -8.03 6.55 -10.33
C GLN A 70 -7.53 7.58 -9.32
N LYS A 71 -6.42 8.23 -9.68
CA LYS A 71 -5.82 9.31 -8.89
C LYS A 71 -6.53 10.64 -9.14
N ARG A 72 -6.58 11.07 -10.40
CA ARG A 72 -7.23 12.32 -10.80
C ARG A 72 -8.74 12.25 -10.53
N ALA A 73 -9.29 13.30 -9.93
CA ALA A 73 -10.71 13.47 -9.71
C ALA A 73 -11.52 13.23 -11.01
N PRO A 74 -12.66 12.51 -10.94
CA PRO A 74 -13.56 12.36 -12.08
C PRO A 74 -14.02 13.71 -12.65
N LYS A 75 -14.22 13.77 -13.97
CA LYS A 75 -14.75 14.98 -14.63
C LYS A 75 -16.15 15.38 -14.14
N ASN A 76 -16.92 14.40 -13.68
CA ASN A 76 -18.28 14.57 -13.17
C ASN A 76 -18.34 14.59 -11.63
N LEU A 77 -17.24 14.95 -10.97
CA LEU A 77 -17.19 15.11 -9.52
C LEU A 77 -18.22 16.19 -9.10
N PRO A 78 -19.15 15.90 -8.19
CA PRO A 78 -20.05 16.91 -7.64
C PRO A 78 -19.28 18.04 -6.94
N GLU A 79 -19.74 19.27 -7.10
CA GLU A 79 -19.09 20.49 -6.56
C GLU A 79 -18.86 20.43 -5.04
N TRP A 80 -19.72 19.72 -4.32
CA TRP A 80 -19.63 19.57 -2.88
C TRP A 80 -18.56 18.57 -2.40
N ILE A 81 -17.96 17.79 -3.31
CA ILE A 81 -16.83 16.93 -2.98
C ILE A 81 -15.55 17.71 -3.30
N PRO A 82 -14.77 18.12 -2.30
CA PRO A 82 -13.55 18.88 -2.55
C PRO A 82 -12.47 18.00 -3.19
N THR A 83 -11.44 18.66 -3.68
CA THR A 83 -10.22 18.02 -4.19
C THR A 83 -8.99 18.53 -3.43
N ALA A 84 -7.89 17.80 -3.55
CA ALA A 84 -6.58 18.25 -3.08
C ALA A 84 -5.56 18.15 -4.21
N HIS A 85 -4.72 19.20 -4.35
CA HIS A 85 -3.64 19.20 -5.32
C HIS A 85 -2.44 18.40 -4.80
N ILE A 86 -2.03 17.38 -5.54
CA ILE A 86 -0.94 16.48 -5.19
C ILE A 86 0.16 16.53 -6.24
N THR A 87 1.40 16.59 -5.77
CA THR A 87 2.60 16.40 -6.60
C THR A 87 3.16 15.00 -6.38
N PHE A 88 3.23 14.23 -7.47
CA PHE A 88 3.79 12.88 -7.50
C PHE A 88 5.32 12.90 -7.50
N PRO A 89 5.99 11.77 -7.17
CA PRO A 89 7.46 11.68 -7.20
C PRO A 89 8.10 12.05 -8.53
N SER A 90 7.35 11.91 -9.64
CA SER A 90 7.80 12.27 -10.99
C SER A 90 7.82 13.79 -11.26
N GLY A 91 7.30 14.61 -10.35
CA GLY A 91 7.06 16.04 -10.55
C GLY A 91 5.75 16.37 -11.28
N ARG A 92 5.02 15.36 -11.79
CA ARG A 92 3.65 15.52 -12.29
C ARG A 92 2.70 15.82 -11.13
N SER A 93 1.58 16.48 -11.42
CA SER A 93 0.52 16.72 -10.44
C SER A 93 -0.88 16.32 -10.91
N ALA A 94 -1.77 16.14 -9.94
CA ALA A 94 -3.20 15.94 -10.16
C ALA A 94 -3.99 16.45 -8.96
N ASP A 95 -5.24 16.84 -9.22
CA ASP A 95 -6.22 17.04 -8.16
C ASP A 95 -6.89 15.69 -7.91
N GLU A 96 -6.78 15.18 -6.68
CA GLU A 96 -7.44 13.94 -6.26
C GLU A 96 -8.74 14.25 -5.50
N MET A 97 -9.69 13.32 -5.51
CA MET A 97 -10.90 13.43 -4.70
C MET A 97 -10.52 13.49 -3.21
N CYS A 98 -11.19 14.35 -2.46
CA CYS A 98 -10.92 14.58 -1.04
C CYS A 98 -12.22 14.41 -0.23
N PRO A 99 -12.56 13.21 0.25
CA PRO A 99 -13.82 12.98 0.95
C PRO A 99 -13.91 13.77 2.27
N THR A 100 -15.07 14.37 2.54
CA THR A 100 -15.35 15.12 3.78
C THR A 100 -16.62 14.67 4.50
N GLU A 101 -17.48 13.92 3.82
CA GLU A 101 -18.76 13.44 4.33
C GLU A 101 -19.09 12.05 3.75
N PRO A 102 -19.92 11.24 4.44
CA PRO A 102 -20.23 9.88 4.00
C PRO A 102 -20.86 9.81 2.61
N ALA A 103 -21.58 10.86 2.19
CA ALA A 103 -22.14 10.98 0.85
C ALA A 103 -21.08 10.90 -0.26
N ALA A 104 -19.87 11.45 -0.01
CA ALA A 104 -18.77 11.41 -0.97
C ALA A 104 -18.27 9.98 -1.17
N VAL A 105 -18.21 9.20 -0.09
CA VAL A 105 -17.82 7.78 -0.10
C VAL A 105 -18.87 6.95 -0.85
N ALA A 106 -20.16 7.14 -0.56
CA ALA A 106 -21.25 6.46 -1.26
C ALA A 106 -21.26 6.79 -2.76
N TRP A 107 -21.01 8.05 -3.13
CA TRP A 107 -20.90 8.46 -4.52
C TRP A 107 -19.74 7.75 -5.24
N ALA A 108 -18.56 7.69 -4.62
CA ALA A 108 -17.40 6.99 -5.18
C ALA A 108 -17.64 5.47 -5.27
N ALA A 109 -18.28 4.87 -4.26
CA ALA A 109 -18.67 3.47 -4.26
C ALA A 109 -19.65 3.14 -5.40
N ASN A 110 -20.59 4.03 -5.71
CA ASN A 110 -21.48 3.87 -6.88
C ASN A 110 -20.72 3.88 -8.22
N LEU A 111 -19.63 4.66 -8.32
CA LEU A 111 -18.69 4.61 -9.45
C LEU A 111 -17.83 3.34 -9.49
N GLY A 112 -18.02 2.44 -8.52
CA GLY A 112 -17.32 1.17 -8.41
C GLY A 112 -16.02 1.24 -7.62
N ALA A 113 -15.78 2.30 -6.83
CA ALA A 113 -14.66 2.31 -5.90
C ALA A 113 -14.87 1.25 -4.82
N VAL A 114 -14.07 0.18 -4.89
CA VAL A 114 -14.09 -0.90 -3.89
C VAL A 114 -13.16 -0.55 -2.74
N THR A 115 -11.95 -0.08 -3.03
CA THR A 115 -10.95 0.32 -2.01
C THR A 115 -10.64 1.80 -2.12
N PHE A 116 -10.51 2.47 -0.97
CA PHE A 116 -10.02 3.83 -0.87
C PHE A 116 -8.57 3.84 -0.36
N HIS A 117 -7.71 4.59 -1.03
CA HIS A 117 -6.28 4.71 -0.70
C HIS A 117 -5.94 6.17 -0.40
N PRO A 118 -6.22 6.65 0.83
CA PRO A 118 -5.93 8.03 1.21
C PRO A 118 -4.43 8.25 1.36
N TRP A 119 -3.96 9.43 0.97
CA TRP A 119 -2.62 9.88 1.30
C TRP A 119 -2.46 10.11 2.82
N PRO A 120 -1.25 10.05 3.40
CA PRO A 120 -1.01 10.32 4.81
C PRO A 120 -0.92 11.83 5.12
N VAL A 121 -1.58 12.67 4.33
CA VAL A 121 -1.57 14.14 4.42
C VAL A 121 -3.01 14.66 4.36
N ARG A 122 -3.20 15.94 4.70
CA ARG A 122 -4.47 16.65 4.52
C ARG A 122 -4.37 17.67 3.40
N ARG A 123 -5.50 18.06 2.82
CA ARG A 123 -5.55 18.92 1.63
C ARG A 123 -4.92 20.31 1.83
N GLU A 124 -4.88 20.80 3.06
CA GLU A 124 -4.29 22.09 3.42
C GLU A 124 -2.75 22.06 3.39
N ASP A 125 -2.13 20.89 3.60
CA ASP A 125 -0.70 20.68 3.57
C ASP A 125 -0.38 19.27 3.04
N THR A 126 -0.09 19.19 1.74
CA THR A 126 0.15 17.91 1.05
C THR A 126 1.60 17.45 1.05
N ASP A 127 2.48 18.16 1.78
CA ASP A 127 3.91 17.87 1.83
C ASP A 127 4.39 17.35 3.19
N HIS A 128 3.59 17.56 4.25
CA HIS A 128 3.88 17.11 5.61
C HIS A 128 2.86 16.06 6.10
N PRO A 129 3.22 14.78 6.17
CA PRO A 129 2.32 13.76 6.67
C PRO A 129 1.89 14.00 8.13
N ASP A 130 0.62 13.73 8.41
CA ASP A 130 0.06 13.68 9.77
C ASP A 130 -0.13 12.24 10.26
N GLU A 131 0.30 11.25 9.47
CA GLU A 131 0.31 9.83 9.84
C GLU A 131 1.65 9.17 9.47
N LEU A 132 2.30 8.55 10.45
CA LEU A 132 3.27 7.49 10.21
C LEU A 132 2.51 6.16 10.07
N ARG A 133 2.74 5.43 8.99
CA ARG A 133 2.07 4.16 8.70
C ARG A 133 3.10 3.05 8.62
N ILE A 134 2.99 2.06 9.51
CA ILE A 134 3.85 0.87 9.53
C ILE A 134 3.07 -0.30 8.94
N ASP A 135 3.64 -0.96 7.93
CA ASP A 135 3.06 -2.11 7.24
C ASP A 135 3.85 -3.37 7.58
N LEU A 136 3.20 -4.30 8.28
CA LEU A 136 3.73 -5.61 8.64
C LEU A 136 3.22 -6.63 7.62
N ASP A 137 4.06 -6.95 6.63
CA ASP A 137 3.71 -7.79 5.48
C ASP A 137 4.29 -9.22 5.61
N PRO A 138 3.44 -10.25 5.84
CA PRO A 138 3.88 -11.63 5.88
C PRO A 138 4.46 -12.11 4.55
N GLN A 139 5.72 -12.55 4.57
CA GLN A 139 6.36 -13.17 3.42
C GLN A 139 5.98 -14.66 3.30
N PRO A 140 6.26 -15.34 2.16
CA PRO A 140 5.98 -16.76 2.03
C PRO A 140 6.58 -17.57 3.20
N GLY A 141 5.73 -18.39 3.84
CA GLY A 141 6.09 -19.13 5.05
C GLY A 141 5.71 -18.45 6.37
N THR A 142 5.10 -17.26 6.32
CA THR A 142 4.52 -16.55 7.47
C THR A 142 3.08 -16.11 7.19
N ASP A 143 2.34 -15.79 8.25
CA ASP A 143 0.93 -15.43 8.18
C ASP A 143 0.55 -14.23 9.10
N TYR A 144 -0.75 -14.05 9.34
CA TYR A 144 -1.25 -12.98 10.20
C TYR A 144 -0.80 -13.14 11.66
N ALA A 145 -0.71 -14.37 12.18
CA ALA A 145 -0.27 -14.60 13.56
C ALA A 145 1.21 -14.22 13.73
N ASP A 146 2.04 -14.43 12.71
CA ASP A 146 3.39 -13.86 12.67
C ASP A 146 3.39 -12.32 12.71
N ALA A 147 2.47 -11.68 11.97
CA ALA A 147 2.33 -10.22 11.96
C ALA A 147 1.88 -9.68 13.33
N VAL A 148 0.98 -10.39 14.02
CA VAL A 148 0.54 -10.05 15.39
C VAL A 148 1.70 -10.13 16.38
N ARG A 149 2.52 -11.19 16.32
CA ARG A 149 3.74 -11.29 17.15
C ARG A 149 4.67 -10.09 16.92
N ALA A 150 4.89 -9.71 15.66
CA ALA A 150 5.70 -8.53 15.32
C ALA A 150 5.02 -7.22 15.77
N ALA A 151 3.69 -7.15 15.80
CA ALA A 151 2.94 -5.97 16.20
C ALA A 151 3.03 -5.68 17.69
N HIS A 152 3.07 -6.70 18.55
CA HIS A 152 3.30 -6.51 19.99
C HIS A 152 4.68 -5.92 20.26
N GLU A 153 5.73 -6.45 19.64
CA GLU A 153 7.07 -5.87 19.79
C GLU A 153 7.15 -4.48 19.13
N LEU A 154 6.45 -4.25 18.01
CA LEU A 154 6.33 -2.92 17.41
C LEU A 154 5.69 -1.93 18.40
N ARG A 155 4.68 -2.34 19.16
CA ARG A 155 4.06 -1.50 20.20
C ARG A 155 5.11 -1.07 21.23
N ASP A 156 5.94 -1.98 21.71
CA ASP A 156 7.03 -1.65 22.66
C ASP A 156 8.10 -0.73 22.05
N VAL A 157 8.40 -0.89 20.75
CA VAL A 157 9.29 0.03 20.02
C VAL A 157 8.69 1.43 19.91
N LEU A 158 7.40 1.53 19.62
CA LEU A 158 6.67 2.80 19.54
C LEU A 158 6.58 3.48 20.91
N ASP A 159 6.22 2.73 21.95
CA ASP A 159 6.13 3.23 23.33
C ASP A 159 7.49 3.76 23.82
N GLY A 160 8.58 3.04 23.53
CA GLY A 160 9.94 3.49 23.83
C GLY A 160 10.37 4.75 23.07
N ALA A 161 9.71 5.08 21.97
CA ALA A 161 9.89 6.32 21.21
C ALA A 161 8.89 7.43 21.58
N GLY A 162 7.98 7.18 22.54
CA GLY A 162 6.94 8.13 22.95
C GLY A 162 5.77 8.22 21.97
N LEU A 163 5.51 7.15 21.20
CA LEU A 163 4.47 7.07 20.18
C LEU A 163 3.40 6.05 20.58
N ARG A 164 2.13 6.31 20.22
CA ARG A 164 1.05 5.32 20.30
C ARG A 164 0.60 4.92 18.90
N GLY A 165 0.38 3.62 18.68
CA GLY A 165 -0.15 3.07 17.43
C GLY A 165 -1.62 2.67 17.51
N TRP A 166 -2.31 2.66 16.37
CA TRP A 166 -3.67 2.17 16.17
C TRP A 166 -3.65 1.05 15.12
N PRO A 167 -3.87 -0.22 15.52
CA PRO A 167 -3.75 -1.36 14.63
C PRO A 167 -5.01 -1.56 13.78
N LYS A 168 -4.82 -2.08 12.57
CA LYS A 168 -5.90 -2.57 11.72
C LYS A 168 -5.45 -3.75 10.90
N THR A 169 -6.34 -4.70 10.63
CA THR A 169 -6.07 -5.68 9.58
C THR A 169 -5.89 -4.96 8.24
N SER A 170 -5.09 -5.54 7.35
CA SER A 170 -5.04 -5.05 5.98
C SER A 170 -6.30 -5.41 5.18
N GLY A 171 -7.12 -6.36 5.64
CA GLY A 171 -8.09 -7.12 4.81
C GLY A 171 -7.40 -8.06 3.80
N GLY A 172 -6.09 -8.24 3.95
CA GLY A 172 -5.29 -9.26 3.29
C GLY A 172 -4.65 -10.16 4.34
N ARG A 173 -3.33 -10.39 4.24
CA ARG A 173 -2.61 -11.24 5.21
C ARG A 173 -1.91 -10.45 6.32
N GLY A 174 -1.61 -9.17 6.09
CA GLY A 174 -0.80 -8.35 6.99
C GLY A 174 -1.61 -7.47 7.94
N LEU A 175 -0.88 -6.75 8.77
CA LEU A 175 -1.38 -5.80 9.76
C LEU A 175 -0.77 -4.42 9.48
N HIS A 176 -1.57 -3.37 9.59
CA HIS A 176 -1.06 -2.00 9.58
C HIS A 176 -1.18 -1.38 10.97
N VAL A 177 -0.18 -0.60 11.37
CA VAL A 177 -0.24 0.23 12.59
C VAL A 177 -0.05 1.68 12.20
N PHE A 178 -1.06 2.50 12.48
CA PHE A 178 -1.05 3.94 12.19
C PHE A 178 -0.67 4.71 13.45
N VAL A 179 0.17 5.72 13.29
CA VAL A 179 0.60 6.61 14.37
C VAL A 179 0.30 8.04 13.92
N PRO A 180 -0.62 8.75 14.57
CA PRO A 180 -0.90 10.15 14.24
C PRO A 180 0.25 11.04 14.70
N ILE A 181 0.78 11.88 13.82
CA ILE A 181 1.96 12.70 14.06
C ILE A 181 1.67 14.18 13.76
N GLU A 182 2.45 15.08 14.35
CA GLU A 182 2.39 16.50 13.97
C GLU A 182 2.80 16.69 12.49
N PRO A 183 2.05 17.46 11.69
CA PRO A 183 2.34 17.66 10.26
C PRO A 183 3.46 18.69 10.06
N ARG A 184 4.67 18.37 10.52
CA ARG A 184 5.86 19.23 10.37
C ARG A 184 7.08 18.51 9.79
N TRP A 185 6.97 17.21 9.55
CA TRP A 185 8.02 16.41 8.91
C TRP A 185 7.67 16.15 7.45
N THR A 186 8.67 16.21 6.59
CA THR A 186 8.53 15.84 5.18
C THR A 186 8.42 14.32 5.02
N PHE A 187 7.86 13.85 3.91
CA PHE A 187 7.83 12.41 3.56
C PHE A 187 9.17 11.69 3.74
N THR A 188 10.29 12.33 3.44
CA THR A 188 11.63 11.72 3.58
C THR A 188 12.01 11.53 5.05
N GLN A 189 11.65 12.47 5.93
CA GLN A 189 11.85 12.35 7.38
C GLN A 189 10.93 11.28 7.99
N VAL A 190 9.64 11.26 7.61
CA VAL A 190 8.70 10.24 8.10
C VAL A 190 9.14 8.84 7.63
N ARG A 191 9.62 8.70 6.39
CA ARG A 191 10.21 7.44 5.90
C ARG A 191 11.49 7.06 6.65
N ARG A 192 12.38 8.01 6.99
CA ARG A 192 13.54 7.72 7.85
C ARG A 192 13.12 7.21 9.22
N ALA A 193 12.07 7.76 9.81
CA ALA A 193 11.51 7.26 11.07
C ALA A 193 10.96 5.83 10.93
N ALA A 194 10.24 5.53 9.84
CA ALA A 194 9.78 4.17 9.55
C ALA A 194 10.93 3.17 9.40
N ILE A 195 12.03 3.55 8.74
CA ILE A 195 13.25 2.73 8.62
C ILE A 195 13.86 2.47 10.00
N ALA A 196 14.01 3.50 10.83
CA ALA A 196 14.58 3.35 12.18
C ALA A 196 13.73 2.42 13.06
N CYS A 197 12.40 2.57 12.97
CA CYS A 197 11.44 1.70 13.63
C CYS A 197 11.59 0.25 13.18
N GLY A 198 11.59 0.00 11.87
CA GLY A 198 11.79 -1.33 11.30
C GLY A 198 13.15 -1.95 11.67
N ARG A 199 14.22 -1.16 11.72
CA ARG A 199 15.55 -1.62 12.19
C ARG A 199 15.54 -2.03 13.65
N GLN A 200 14.89 -1.24 14.51
CA GLN A 200 14.78 -1.64 15.89
C GLN A 200 13.96 -2.91 16.05
N LEU A 201 12.87 -3.05 15.31
CA LEU A 201 12.07 -4.26 15.32
C LEU A 201 12.86 -5.49 14.80
N GLU A 202 13.61 -5.36 13.70
CA GLU A 202 14.49 -6.41 13.18
C GLU A 202 15.60 -6.78 14.18
N ARG A 203 16.18 -5.81 14.91
CA ARG A 203 17.18 -6.09 15.96
C ARG A 203 16.61 -6.87 17.14
N ARG A 204 15.37 -6.59 17.53
CA ARG A 204 14.69 -7.28 18.64
C ARG A 204 14.14 -8.65 18.23
N MET A 205 13.78 -8.82 16.96
CA MET A 205 13.20 -10.06 16.41
C MET A 205 13.89 -10.53 15.11
N PRO A 206 15.22 -10.80 15.11
CA PRO A 206 15.98 -11.03 13.87
C PRO A 206 15.56 -12.30 13.10
N ASP A 207 14.94 -13.26 13.79
CA ASP A 207 14.44 -14.50 13.19
C ASP A 207 12.99 -14.39 12.67
N HIS A 208 12.27 -13.33 13.04
CA HIS A 208 10.85 -13.16 12.72
C HIS A 208 10.55 -11.92 11.89
N VAL A 209 11.40 -10.90 11.93
CA VAL A 209 11.19 -9.62 11.24
C VAL A 209 12.37 -9.32 10.34
N THR A 210 12.11 -8.67 9.21
CA THR A 210 13.15 -8.13 8.36
C THR A 210 12.77 -6.81 7.69
N ILE A 211 13.78 -6.01 7.38
CA ILE A 211 13.65 -4.81 6.54
C ILE A 211 14.45 -4.92 5.24
N LYS A 212 14.91 -6.11 4.90
CA LYS A 212 15.69 -6.32 3.68
C LYS A 212 14.83 -6.10 2.45
N TRP A 213 15.32 -5.23 1.57
CA TRP A 213 14.56 -4.82 0.39
C TRP A 213 14.35 -5.98 -0.60
N TRP A 214 15.39 -6.81 -0.83
CA TRP A 214 15.35 -7.93 -1.77
C TRP A 214 14.52 -9.10 -1.24
N LYS A 215 13.53 -9.55 -2.01
CA LYS A 215 12.61 -10.64 -1.62
C LYS A 215 13.34 -11.93 -1.28
N GLU A 216 14.40 -12.25 -2.02
CA GLU A 216 15.24 -13.43 -1.81
C GLU A 216 16.00 -13.43 -0.48
N GLU A 217 16.18 -12.27 0.16
CA GLU A 217 16.90 -12.14 1.43
C GLU A 217 15.97 -12.12 2.65
N ARG A 218 14.65 -12.03 2.43
CA ARG A 218 13.66 -11.89 3.51
C ARG A 218 13.47 -13.19 4.30
N GLY A 219 13.45 -14.32 3.59
CA GLY A 219 13.10 -15.61 4.17
C GLY A 219 11.64 -15.66 4.66
N ALA A 220 11.34 -16.59 5.56
CA ALA A 220 10.05 -16.70 6.23
C ALA A 220 10.00 -15.76 7.43
N ARG A 221 9.91 -14.45 7.16
CA ARG A 221 9.83 -13.37 8.17
C ARG A 221 8.75 -12.36 7.77
N ILE A 222 8.28 -11.59 8.74
CA ILE A 222 7.49 -10.39 8.50
C ILE A 222 8.39 -9.30 7.91
N PHE A 223 8.00 -8.77 6.76
CA PHE A 223 8.68 -7.62 6.16
C PHE A 223 8.03 -6.33 6.66
N VAL A 224 8.83 -5.43 7.25
CA VAL A 224 8.37 -4.07 7.53
C VAL A 224 8.54 -3.25 6.26
N ASP A 225 7.45 -2.98 5.54
CA ASP A 225 7.51 -2.22 4.29
C ASP A 225 7.62 -0.71 4.55
N TYR A 226 8.84 -0.30 4.90
CA TYR A 226 9.20 1.10 5.11
C TYR A 226 8.98 1.99 3.88
N ASN A 227 8.84 1.42 2.67
CA ASN A 227 8.58 2.21 1.47
C ASN A 227 7.11 2.61 1.35
N GLN A 228 6.18 2.04 2.13
CA GLN A 228 4.78 2.49 2.17
C GLN A 228 4.62 3.92 2.69
N THR A 229 5.63 4.44 3.37
CA THR A 229 5.71 5.84 3.83
C THR A 229 6.19 6.80 2.74
N ALA A 230 6.64 6.30 1.58
CA ALA A 230 6.98 7.15 0.46
C ALA A 230 5.72 7.82 -0.15
N ARG A 231 5.91 8.90 -0.92
CA ARG A 231 4.81 9.53 -1.67
C ARG A 231 4.20 8.53 -2.65
N ASP A 232 2.92 8.69 -2.95
CA ASP A 232 2.23 7.95 -4.01
C ASP A 232 2.21 6.42 -3.81
N ARG A 233 2.15 5.99 -2.55
CA ARG A 233 2.00 4.59 -2.17
C ARG A 233 0.58 4.31 -1.72
N THR A 234 0.03 3.20 -2.20
CA THR A 234 -1.33 2.79 -1.91
C THR A 234 -1.38 1.99 -0.62
N ILE A 235 -2.20 2.44 0.32
CA ILE A 235 -2.55 1.72 1.54
C ILE A 235 -4.06 1.85 1.74
N ALA A 236 -4.74 0.72 1.86
CA ALA A 236 -6.19 0.72 2.04
C ALA A 236 -6.55 1.45 3.35
N SER A 237 -7.54 2.33 3.30
CA SER A 237 -8.02 3.04 4.49
C SER A 237 -8.57 2.08 5.54
N ALA A 238 -8.69 2.55 6.77
CA ALA A 238 -9.62 1.92 7.72
C ALA A 238 -11.02 1.84 7.09
N TYR A 239 -11.73 0.73 7.31
CA TYR A 239 -13.07 0.43 6.79
C TYR A 239 -13.19 0.23 5.27
N SER A 240 -12.10 0.35 4.50
CA SER A 240 -12.14 0.03 3.06
C SER A 240 -12.37 -1.46 2.83
N VAL A 241 -13.30 -1.78 1.94
CA VAL A 241 -13.45 -3.12 1.35
C VAL A 241 -12.23 -3.42 0.49
N ARG A 242 -11.80 -4.68 0.44
CA ARG A 242 -10.73 -5.15 -0.46
C ARG A 242 -11.34 -5.97 -1.59
N PRO A 243 -10.74 -5.93 -2.80
CA PRO A 243 -11.26 -6.63 -3.97
C PRO A 243 -10.85 -8.11 -3.93
N ARG A 244 -11.33 -8.83 -2.92
CA ARG A 244 -11.15 -10.28 -2.76
C ARG A 244 -12.52 -10.96 -2.71
N PRO A 245 -12.61 -12.27 -3.00
CA PRO A 245 -13.90 -12.94 -3.20
C PRO A 245 -14.91 -12.80 -2.04
N HIS A 246 -14.42 -12.75 -0.80
CA HIS A 246 -15.23 -12.62 0.42
C HIS A 246 -15.56 -11.18 0.83
N ALA A 247 -15.17 -10.17 0.03
CA ALA A 247 -15.34 -8.75 0.36
C ALA A 247 -14.77 -8.36 1.75
N PRO A 248 -13.52 -8.74 2.08
CA PRO A 248 -12.98 -8.41 3.39
C PRO A 248 -12.76 -6.91 3.55
N VAL A 249 -12.67 -6.49 4.80
CA VAL A 249 -12.46 -5.12 5.20
C VAL A 249 -11.08 -4.96 5.81
N SER A 250 -10.40 -3.86 5.50
CA SER A 250 -9.26 -3.35 6.27
C SER A 250 -9.78 -2.84 7.63
N ALA A 251 -9.88 -3.75 8.59
CA ALA A 251 -10.68 -3.58 9.80
C ALA A 251 -9.89 -2.94 10.95
N PRO A 252 -10.30 -1.77 11.46
CA PRO A 252 -9.76 -1.20 12.68
C PRO A 252 -9.95 -2.09 13.90
N LEU A 253 -8.86 -2.29 14.64
CA LEU A 253 -8.82 -3.08 15.85
C LEU A 253 -8.34 -2.24 17.03
N ARG A 254 -8.77 -2.62 18.23
CA ARG A 254 -8.14 -2.30 19.49
C ARG A 254 -6.92 -3.21 19.67
N TRP A 255 -5.99 -2.81 20.52
CA TRP A 255 -4.81 -3.65 20.80
C TRP A 255 -5.20 -4.95 21.51
N GLU A 256 -6.25 -4.92 22.34
CA GLU A 256 -6.67 -6.05 23.16
C GLU A 256 -7.29 -7.19 22.33
N GLU A 257 -7.67 -6.94 21.08
CA GLU A 257 -8.33 -7.94 20.21
C GLU A 257 -7.43 -8.45 19.08
N ILE A 258 -6.20 -7.96 18.91
CA ILE A 258 -5.37 -8.36 17.75
C ILE A 258 -4.95 -9.83 17.76
N ASP A 259 -4.86 -10.44 18.95
CA ASP A 259 -4.50 -11.86 19.11
C ASP A 259 -5.64 -12.80 18.69
N GLU A 260 -6.88 -12.34 18.79
CA GLU A 260 -8.08 -13.12 18.48
C GLU A 260 -8.62 -12.83 17.08
N ALA A 261 -8.26 -11.68 16.50
CA ALA A 261 -8.71 -11.27 15.18
C ALA A 261 -8.17 -12.19 14.07
N VAL A 262 -9.04 -12.61 13.16
CA VAL A 262 -8.63 -13.20 11.88
C VAL A 262 -9.10 -12.27 10.75
N PRO A 263 -8.24 -11.87 9.78
CA PRO A 263 -8.65 -10.94 8.73
C PRO A 263 -9.92 -11.35 7.98
N GLU A 264 -10.10 -12.65 7.79
CA GLU A 264 -11.26 -13.27 7.14
C GLU A 264 -12.57 -13.12 7.95
N ASP A 265 -12.52 -12.82 9.24
CA ASP A 265 -13.70 -12.58 10.09
C ASP A 265 -14.39 -11.25 9.78
N PHE A 266 -13.72 -10.36 9.04
CA PHE A 266 -14.20 -9.01 8.73
C PHE A 266 -14.54 -8.87 7.25
N ASP A 267 -15.78 -9.18 6.89
CA ASP A 267 -16.41 -8.84 5.61
C ASP A 267 -17.41 -7.68 5.75
N ILE A 268 -18.02 -7.26 4.65
CA ILE A 268 -18.99 -6.15 4.65
C ILE A 268 -20.23 -6.39 5.54
N VAL A 269 -20.56 -7.64 5.87
CA VAL A 269 -21.73 -7.97 6.71
C VAL A 269 -21.36 -7.99 8.18
N THR A 270 -20.31 -8.72 8.51
CA THR A 270 -19.76 -8.88 9.87
C THR A 270 -19.22 -7.55 10.40
N MET A 271 -18.49 -6.80 9.59
CA MET A 271 -17.97 -5.50 9.99
C MET A 271 -19.07 -4.46 10.18
N ARG A 272 -20.14 -4.50 9.39
CA ARG A 272 -21.33 -3.67 9.62
C ARG A 272 -21.94 -3.95 11.00
N THR A 273 -22.05 -5.23 11.36
CA THR A 273 -22.60 -5.65 12.66
C THR A 273 -21.69 -5.16 13.80
N ARG A 274 -20.39 -5.43 13.69
CA ARG A 274 -19.39 -4.95 14.67
C ARG A 274 -19.41 -3.44 14.83
N TYR A 275 -19.51 -2.68 13.74
CA TYR A 275 -19.54 -1.21 13.81
C TYR A 275 -20.81 -0.69 14.50
N ALA A 276 -21.96 -1.31 14.27
CA ALA A 276 -23.20 -0.94 14.97
C ALA A 276 -23.10 -1.16 16.48
N GLU A 277 -22.33 -2.16 16.93
CA GLU A 277 -22.15 -2.49 18.34
C GLU A 277 -21.03 -1.67 19.01
N ALA A 278 -19.89 -1.52 18.34
CA ALA A 278 -18.67 -0.97 18.94
C ALA A 278 -18.35 0.47 18.48
N GLY A 279 -19.00 0.97 17.43
CA GLY A 279 -18.66 2.23 16.76
C GLY A 279 -17.27 2.19 16.10
N ASP A 280 -16.70 3.38 15.88
CA ASP A 280 -15.32 3.50 15.39
C ASP A 280 -14.33 3.30 16.54
N VAL A 281 -13.67 2.13 16.58
CA VAL A 281 -12.65 1.83 17.59
C VAL A 281 -11.37 2.66 17.46
N HIS A 282 -11.22 3.43 16.37
CA HIS A 282 -10.15 4.40 16.16
C HIS A 282 -10.64 5.86 16.28
N ALA A 283 -11.82 6.10 16.86
CA ALA A 283 -12.41 7.44 16.96
C ALA A 283 -11.48 8.47 17.65
N ASP A 284 -10.71 8.04 18.65
CA ASP A 284 -9.78 8.89 19.42
C ASP A 284 -8.47 9.18 18.67
N MET A 285 -8.17 8.49 17.57
CA MET A 285 -6.86 8.58 16.89
C MET A 285 -6.51 10.02 16.49
N ASP A 286 -7.51 10.80 16.08
CA ASP A 286 -7.30 12.18 15.63
C ASP A 286 -7.11 13.20 16.76
N ASP A 287 -7.42 12.82 18.00
CA ASP A 287 -7.22 13.66 19.20
C ASP A 287 -5.76 13.63 19.69
N HIS A 288 -4.94 12.75 19.10
CA HIS A 288 -3.53 12.60 19.43
C HIS A 288 -2.64 13.08 18.28
N ARG A 289 -1.54 13.75 18.60
CA ARG A 289 -0.48 14.11 17.65
C ARG A 289 0.86 13.91 18.34
N PHE A 290 1.65 12.96 17.87
CA PHE A 290 2.94 12.64 18.48
C PHE A 290 4.10 13.25 17.72
N GLY A 291 5.22 13.40 18.44
CA GLY A 291 6.49 13.83 17.90
C GLY A 291 7.32 12.67 17.35
N LEU A 292 7.97 12.83 16.18
CA LEU A 292 8.87 11.82 15.61
C LEU A 292 10.31 11.87 16.15
N GLU A 293 10.60 12.73 17.13
CA GLU A 293 11.95 12.97 17.65
C GLU A 293 12.63 11.68 18.11
N GLY A 294 11.90 10.80 18.82
CA GLY A 294 12.43 9.52 19.30
C GLY A 294 12.93 8.61 18.18
N LEU A 295 12.10 8.41 17.15
CA LEU A 295 12.49 7.60 15.98
C LEU A 295 13.57 8.27 15.13
N LEU A 296 13.54 9.60 15.00
CA LEU A 296 14.56 10.34 14.24
C LEU A 296 15.91 10.38 14.95
N GLU A 297 15.94 10.33 16.28
CA GLU A 297 17.17 10.15 17.05
C GLU A 297 17.72 8.74 16.87
N LEU A 298 16.88 7.70 16.86
CA LEU A 298 17.31 6.34 16.52
C LEU A 298 17.91 6.28 15.11
N ALA A 299 17.29 6.96 14.14
CA ALA A 299 17.83 7.04 12.77
C ALA A 299 19.20 7.74 12.72
N ARG A 300 19.43 8.76 13.55
CA ARG A 300 20.73 9.44 13.66
C ARG A 300 21.79 8.53 14.28
N ARG A 301 21.46 7.77 15.32
CA ARG A 301 22.38 6.79 15.94
C ARG A 301 22.73 5.67 14.99
N ASP A 302 21.76 5.13 14.25
CA ASP A 302 22.01 4.12 13.22
C ASP A 302 23.05 4.61 12.19
N GLU A 303 22.96 5.87 11.77
CA GLU A 303 23.91 6.48 10.84
C GLU A 303 25.29 6.72 11.48
N ALA A 304 25.33 7.29 12.68
CA ALA A 304 26.57 7.70 13.35
C ALA A 304 27.38 6.51 13.92
N GLU A 305 26.71 5.52 14.51
CA GLU A 305 27.34 4.43 15.26
C GLU A 305 27.46 3.14 14.44
N HIS A 306 26.58 2.94 13.46
CA HIS A 306 26.52 1.69 12.68
C HIS A 306 26.72 1.90 11.18
N GLY A 307 26.84 3.14 10.70
CA GLY A 307 26.93 3.46 9.28
C GLY A 307 25.67 3.09 8.49
N LEU A 308 24.54 2.90 9.17
CA LEU A 308 23.27 2.48 8.57
C LEU A 308 22.46 3.72 8.15
N GLY A 309 22.71 4.21 6.94
CA GLY A 309 22.01 5.36 6.35
C GLY A 309 20.62 5.03 5.79
N ASP A 310 20.25 5.65 4.68
CA ASP A 310 18.96 5.39 4.00
C ASP A 310 18.87 3.96 3.42
N LEU A 311 17.66 3.47 3.14
CA LEU A 311 17.41 2.20 2.45
C LEU A 311 16.90 2.44 1.02
N PRO A 312 17.02 1.46 0.11
CA PRO A 312 16.55 1.62 -1.25
C PRO A 312 15.04 1.91 -1.35
N TYR A 313 14.70 2.82 -2.26
CA TYR A 313 13.34 2.97 -2.77
C TYR A 313 13.03 1.85 -3.78
N PRO A 314 11.75 1.60 -4.11
CA PRO A 314 11.40 0.68 -5.17
C PRO A 314 12.08 1.09 -6.50
N PRO A 315 12.55 0.15 -7.36
CA PRO A 315 13.34 0.48 -8.54
C PRO A 315 12.60 1.32 -9.57
N GLU A 316 11.28 1.15 -9.65
CA GLU A 316 10.36 1.91 -10.49
C GLU A 316 10.00 3.28 -9.90
N TYR A 317 10.41 3.59 -8.67
CA TYR A 317 10.00 4.79 -7.96
C TYR A 317 10.73 6.03 -8.49
N PRO A 318 10.04 7.03 -9.07
CA PRO A 318 10.69 8.21 -9.65
C PRO A 318 11.43 9.04 -8.60
N LYS A 319 12.45 9.79 -9.03
CA LYS A 319 13.18 10.75 -8.18
C LYS A 319 12.56 12.14 -8.29
N MET A 320 12.32 12.80 -7.17
CA MET A 320 11.84 14.18 -7.17
C MET A 320 12.95 15.17 -7.54
N PRO A 321 12.62 16.30 -8.21
CA PRO A 321 13.57 17.40 -8.40
C PRO A 321 14.15 17.87 -7.05
N GLY A 322 15.48 18.02 -6.99
CA GLY A 322 16.17 18.44 -5.76
C GLY A 322 16.34 17.36 -4.68
N GLU A 323 15.85 16.14 -4.90
CA GLU A 323 15.99 15.05 -3.91
C GLU A 323 17.46 14.63 -3.73
N PRO A 324 17.90 14.32 -2.49
CA PRO A 324 19.23 13.75 -2.21
C PRO A 324 19.55 12.48 -3.01
N LYS A 325 20.81 12.06 -3.00
CA LYS A 325 21.23 10.81 -3.67
C LYS A 325 20.67 9.60 -2.89
N ARG A 326 19.87 8.77 -3.56
CA ARG A 326 19.34 7.53 -2.99
C ARG A 326 20.41 6.44 -2.89
N VAL A 327 20.25 5.58 -1.90
CA VAL A 327 21.00 4.32 -1.82
C VAL A 327 20.55 3.40 -2.95
N GLN A 328 21.52 2.93 -3.73
CA GLN A 328 21.27 1.98 -4.81
C GLN A 328 21.16 0.57 -4.23
N PRO A 329 20.22 -0.26 -4.73
CA PRO A 329 20.17 -1.65 -4.33
C PRO A 329 21.46 -2.38 -4.72
N SER A 330 22.29 -2.78 -3.75
CA SER A 330 23.35 -3.76 -3.99
C SER A 330 22.77 -5.16 -3.78
N ARG A 331 22.79 -6.02 -4.81
CA ARG A 331 22.46 -7.45 -4.63
C ARG A 331 23.60 -8.13 -3.89
N ALA A 332 23.30 -9.06 -2.98
CA ALA A 332 24.28 -10.04 -2.55
C ALA A 332 24.80 -10.80 -3.79
N LYS A 333 26.13 -10.88 -3.96
CA LYS A 333 26.73 -11.73 -4.98
C LYS A 333 26.31 -13.17 -4.69
N LYS A 334 25.72 -13.86 -5.67
CA LYS A 334 25.60 -15.32 -5.61
C LYS A 334 27.02 -15.87 -5.47
N ASP A 335 27.29 -16.63 -4.41
CA ASP A 335 28.53 -17.37 -4.30
C ASP A 335 28.67 -18.27 -5.52
N ALA A 336 29.65 -17.98 -6.36
CA ALA A 336 30.02 -18.83 -7.47
C ALA A 336 30.58 -20.14 -6.88
N PRO A 337 30.16 -21.32 -7.37
CA PRO A 337 30.69 -22.57 -6.85
C PRO A 337 32.21 -22.60 -7.05
N SER A 338 32.93 -22.75 -5.95
CA SER A 338 34.39 -22.84 -5.92
C SER A 338 34.86 -24.13 -6.58
N GLY A 339 35.09 -24.06 -7.90
CA GLY A 339 35.70 -25.13 -8.68
C GLY A 339 36.97 -24.64 -9.36
N ARG A 340 38.06 -24.44 -8.59
CA ARG A 340 39.40 -24.35 -9.16
C ARG A 340 39.94 -25.76 -9.37
N THR A 341 39.83 -26.29 -10.58
CA THR A 341 40.72 -27.35 -11.06
C THR A 341 41.83 -26.73 -11.91
N ALA A 342 43.06 -26.98 -11.47
CA ALA A 342 44.29 -26.44 -12.01
C ALA A 342 44.52 -26.89 -13.46
N LYS A 343 44.85 -25.94 -14.34
CA LYS A 343 45.46 -26.22 -15.66
C LYS A 343 46.88 -26.75 -15.45
N ARG A 344 47.12 -28.02 -15.79
CA ARG A 344 48.47 -28.52 -16.15
C ARG A 344 48.65 -28.41 -17.66
N THR A 345 49.76 -27.78 -18.04
CA THR A 345 50.31 -27.69 -19.39
C THR A 345 51.02 -28.99 -19.78
N GLY A 346 50.86 -29.42 -21.04
CA GLY A 346 51.66 -30.47 -21.69
C GLY A 346 51.27 -30.62 -23.18
N PRO A 347 52.19 -31.00 -24.08
CA PRO A 347 52.27 -30.45 -25.44
C PRO A 347 51.61 -31.32 -26.54
N GLY A 348 51.35 -30.71 -27.71
CA GLY A 348 50.70 -31.31 -28.89
C GLY A 348 51.47 -32.47 -29.54
N PRO A 349 50.90 -33.14 -30.56
CA PRO A 349 51.05 -32.64 -31.94
C PRO A 349 49.90 -32.97 -32.95
N GLY A 350 49.82 -32.18 -34.03
CA GLY A 350 49.79 -32.72 -35.41
C GLY A 350 48.46 -33.09 -36.12
N LYS A 351 48.13 -32.27 -37.13
CA LYS A 351 47.60 -32.56 -38.49
C LYS A 351 46.11 -32.95 -38.74
N ALA A 352 45.49 -32.04 -39.52
CA ALA A 352 44.77 -32.22 -40.81
C ALA A 352 43.33 -32.78 -40.83
N ARG A 353 42.37 -32.02 -41.38
CA ARG A 353 41.99 -32.02 -42.82
C ARG A 353 40.82 -31.07 -43.11
N ASP A 354 40.82 -30.57 -44.34
CA ASP A 354 39.80 -29.80 -45.06
C ASP A 354 38.40 -30.45 -45.11
N GLY A 355 37.40 -29.61 -45.34
CA GLY A 355 36.05 -30.04 -45.73
C GLY A 355 35.10 -28.87 -45.98
N SER A 356 35.23 -28.27 -47.15
CA SER A 356 34.39 -27.24 -47.79
C SER A 356 32.89 -27.56 -47.84
N GLY A 357 32.06 -26.51 -47.80
CA GLY A 357 30.63 -26.54 -48.15
C GLY A 357 30.07 -25.14 -48.37
N GLU A 358 30.40 -24.54 -49.53
CA GLU A 358 29.75 -23.36 -50.09
C GLU A 358 28.32 -23.66 -50.58
N GLY A 359 27.46 -22.64 -50.55
CA GLY A 359 26.12 -22.69 -51.14
C GLY A 359 25.35 -21.38 -50.90
N ALA A 360 25.69 -20.37 -51.69
CA ALA A 360 25.20 -18.99 -51.71
C ALA A 360 23.77 -18.85 -52.34
N PRO A 361 23.33 -17.68 -52.84
CA PRO A 361 22.89 -16.47 -52.14
C PRO A 361 21.53 -15.93 -52.68
N GLY A 362 21.03 -14.81 -52.13
CA GLY A 362 19.97 -14.04 -52.80
C GLY A 362 19.48 -12.82 -52.03
N GLN A 363 20.06 -11.66 -52.35
CA GLN A 363 19.58 -10.29 -52.05
C GLN A 363 18.21 -10.07 -52.76
N THR A 364 17.32 -9.12 -52.44
CA THR A 364 17.46 -7.65 -52.38
C THR A 364 16.13 -7.02 -51.91
N GLY A 365 16.21 -5.99 -51.05
CA GLY A 365 15.59 -4.67 -51.27
C GLY A 365 14.08 -4.42 -51.10
N PRO A 366 13.67 -3.15 -50.85
CA PRO A 366 12.46 -2.80 -50.11
C PRO A 366 11.38 -2.09 -50.95
N GLY A 367 10.16 -1.98 -50.42
CA GLY A 367 9.12 -1.12 -50.99
C GLY A 367 7.90 -1.04 -50.08
N GLY A 368 7.60 0.17 -49.61
CA GLY A 368 6.42 0.45 -48.80
C GLY A 368 5.19 0.86 -49.61
N HIS A 369 4.22 1.34 -48.83
CA HIS A 369 3.08 2.19 -49.17
C HIS A 369 1.74 1.61 -49.63
N ASP A 370 0.73 2.29 -49.07
CA ASP A 370 -0.72 2.34 -49.32
C ASP A 370 -1.53 1.09 -48.93
N GLY A 371 -2.72 1.18 -48.33
CA GLY A 371 -3.62 2.29 -48.06
C GLY A 371 -5.06 1.74 -48.13
N THR A 372 -5.92 2.19 -47.22
CA THR A 372 -7.40 2.11 -47.20
C THR A 372 -8.09 0.74 -47.02
N GLY A 373 -9.06 0.76 -46.09
CA GLY A 373 -10.01 -0.30 -45.75
C GLY A 373 -10.75 0.07 -44.47
#